data_AF-A0A5C7PJV4-F1
#
_entry.id   AF-A0A5C7PJV4-F1
#
_cell.length_a   1.000
_cell.length_b   1.000
_cell.length_c   1.000
_cell.angle_alpha   90.00
_cell.angle_beta   90.00
_cell.angle_gamma   90.00
#
_symmetry.space_group_name_H-M   'P 1'
#
loop_
_entity.id
_entity.type
_entity.pdbx_description
1 polymer ?
#
loop_
_entity_poly.entity_id
_entity_poly.type
_entity_poly.pdbx_seq_one_letter_code
_entity_poly.pdbx_strand_id
1 'polypeptide(L)'
;MYQNHVPTLAAAIRHSPKVFSSAVMFAAVSARTHFITVPAQMLELELRGRKAKCLWSWKTSAFDFVQAHGRRLHDAVMRIDCPEMALRAICEVPGLGIVKGAFVLQMMGHDLACLDTRNIERDGRDPLAYATRGIKTGKAFEAKVARYVADTFGRSQQYWDDWCADVAVTYKKTPFEISAMHLCFVPVKLQRLAPVAVPLKTNVIPF
;
A
#
# COMPACT_ATOMS: atom_id res chain seq x y z
N MET A 1 6.03 15.06 3.40
CA MET A 1 5.70 14.63 2.02
C MET A 1 4.38 13.88 1.97
N TYR A 2 4.12 13.06 2.98
CA TYR A 2 2.84 12.37 3.22
C TYR A 2 1.62 13.28 3.01
N GLN A 3 1.59 14.43 3.69
CA GLN A 3 0.48 15.39 3.64
C GLN A 3 0.20 15.97 2.25
N ASN A 4 1.12 15.81 1.28
CA ASN A 4 0.92 16.27 -0.08
C ASN A 4 0.49 15.11 -1.00
N HIS A 5 1.21 13.99 -0.98
CA HIS A 5 0.99 12.92 -1.95
C HIS A 5 -0.02 11.87 -1.51
N VAL A 6 -0.12 11.54 -0.21
CA VAL A 6 -1.07 10.53 0.26
C VAL A 6 -2.52 10.98 0.10
N PRO A 7 -2.91 12.23 0.38
CA PRO A 7 -4.28 12.69 0.07
C PRO A 7 -4.66 12.54 -1.41
N THR A 8 -3.72 12.85 -2.33
CA THR A 8 -3.93 12.69 -3.78
C THR A 8 -4.07 11.22 -4.17
N LEU A 9 -3.21 10.35 -3.62
CA LEU A 9 -3.32 8.89 -3.78
C LEU A 9 -4.68 8.39 -3.26
N ALA A 10 -5.03 8.76 -2.04
CA ALA A 10 -6.25 8.33 -1.37
C ALA A 10 -7.49 8.73 -2.18
N ALA A 11 -7.58 10.00 -2.61
CA ALA A 11 -8.68 10.48 -3.42
C ALA A 11 -8.81 9.68 -4.74
N ALA A 12 -7.70 9.47 -5.45
CA ALA A 12 -7.72 8.75 -6.72
C ALA A 12 -8.05 7.26 -6.56
N ILE A 13 -7.47 6.61 -5.56
CA ILE A 13 -7.65 5.18 -5.28
C ILE A 13 -9.08 4.90 -4.84
N ARG A 14 -9.61 5.67 -3.89
CA ARG A 14 -10.97 5.49 -3.33
C ARG A 14 -12.07 5.78 -4.34
N HIS A 15 -11.80 6.65 -5.31
CA HIS A 15 -12.77 7.02 -6.34
C HIS A 15 -12.86 5.98 -7.47
N SER A 16 -11.77 5.25 -7.75
CA SER A 16 -11.67 4.42 -8.94
C SER A 16 -11.16 3.01 -8.62
N PRO A 17 -12.01 1.97 -8.79
CA PRO A 17 -11.57 0.58 -8.68
C PRO A 17 -10.38 0.24 -9.59
N LYS A 18 -10.26 0.91 -10.75
CA LYS A 18 -9.10 0.74 -11.64
C LYS A 18 -7.81 1.28 -11.00
N VAL A 19 -7.86 2.47 -10.41
CA VAL A 19 -6.70 3.07 -9.72
C VAL A 19 -6.36 2.26 -8.47
N PHE A 20 -7.36 1.75 -7.75
CA PHE A 20 -7.17 0.77 -6.67
C PHE A 20 -6.42 -0.48 -7.12
N SER A 21 -6.84 -1.11 -8.22
CA SER A 21 -6.11 -2.23 -8.80
C SER A 21 -4.66 -1.88 -9.12
N SER A 22 -4.40 -0.69 -9.66
CA SER A 22 -3.03 -0.22 -9.90
C SER A 22 -2.24 0.00 -8.61
N ALA A 23 -2.86 0.49 -7.54
CA ALA A 23 -2.21 0.68 -6.24
C ALA A 23 -1.84 -0.67 -5.59
N VAL A 24 -2.73 -1.66 -5.67
CA VAL A 24 -2.43 -3.03 -5.24
C VAL A 24 -1.26 -3.60 -6.04
N MET A 25 -1.26 -3.41 -7.36
CA MET A 25 -0.15 -3.86 -8.20
C MET A 25 1.14 -3.07 -7.96
N PHE A 26 1.08 -1.78 -7.63
CA PHE A 26 2.25 -1.01 -7.21
C PHE A 26 2.87 -1.57 -5.92
N ALA A 27 2.05 -1.92 -4.94
CA ALA A 27 2.51 -2.58 -3.71
C ALA A 27 3.15 -3.96 -4.00
N ALA A 28 2.56 -4.74 -4.91
CA ALA A 28 3.09 -6.03 -5.36
C ALA A 28 4.44 -5.88 -6.08
N VAL A 29 4.49 -5.00 -7.08
CA VAL A 29 5.66 -4.79 -7.95
C VAL A 29 6.82 -4.19 -7.18
N SER A 30 6.56 -3.28 -6.24
CA SER A 30 7.59 -2.69 -5.36
C SER A 30 8.18 -3.67 -4.34
N ALA A 31 7.57 -4.84 -4.12
CA ALA A 31 8.13 -5.83 -3.22
C ALA A 31 9.42 -6.45 -3.80
N ARG A 32 10.51 -6.39 -3.03
CA ARG A 32 11.84 -6.93 -3.39
C ARG A 32 12.31 -6.41 -4.74
N THR A 33 12.21 -5.11 -4.95
CA THR A 33 12.60 -4.44 -6.19
C THR A 33 13.18 -3.08 -5.86
N HIS A 34 14.20 -2.65 -6.59
CA HIS A 34 14.75 -1.30 -6.44
C HIS A 34 13.66 -0.27 -6.74
N PHE A 35 13.34 0.55 -5.75
CA PHE A 35 12.19 1.44 -5.83
C PHE A 35 12.23 2.37 -7.06
N ILE A 36 13.43 2.80 -7.46
CA ILE A 36 13.63 3.68 -8.62
C ILE A 36 13.11 3.10 -9.94
N THR A 37 13.02 1.77 -10.07
CA THR A 37 12.55 1.11 -11.30
C THR A 37 11.04 0.90 -11.32
N VAL A 38 10.35 1.04 -10.18
CA VAL A 38 8.93 0.74 -10.05
C VAL A 38 8.05 1.59 -10.98
N PRO A 39 8.26 2.91 -11.17
CA PRO A 39 7.46 3.68 -12.12
C PRO A 39 7.52 3.13 -13.55
N ALA A 40 8.71 2.76 -14.04
CA ALA A 40 8.87 2.16 -15.36
C ALA A 40 8.18 0.79 -15.46
N GLN A 41 8.22 0.00 -14.38
CA GLN A 41 7.53 -1.29 -14.32
C GLN A 41 6.01 -1.15 -14.27
N MET A 42 5.48 -0.13 -13.61
CA MET A 42 4.05 0.18 -13.62
C MET A 42 3.57 0.61 -15.00
N LEU A 43 4.36 1.44 -15.69
CA LEU A 43 4.08 1.80 -17.09
C LEU A 43 4.13 0.57 -18.00
N GLU A 44 5.12 -0.30 -17.85
CA GLU A 44 5.17 -1.56 -18.60
C GLU A 44 3.95 -2.43 -18.33
N LEU A 45 3.53 -2.53 -17.06
CA LEU A 45 2.35 -3.29 -16.66
C LEU A 45 1.07 -2.75 -17.28
N GLU A 46 0.91 -1.42 -17.36
CA GLU A 46 -0.22 -0.80 -18.04
C GLU A 46 -0.24 -1.11 -19.54
N LEU A 47 0.91 -1.05 -20.20
CA LEU A 47 1.03 -1.25 -21.65
C LEU A 47 0.93 -2.72 -22.07
N ARG A 48 1.44 -3.65 -21.26
CA ARG A 48 1.58 -5.08 -21.63
C ARG A 48 0.67 -6.00 -20.85
N GLY A 49 0.04 -5.52 -19.78
CA GLY A 49 -0.76 -6.32 -18.87
C GLY A 49 0.01 -7.54 -18.38
N ARG A 50 -0.60 -8.72 -18.52
CA ARG A 50 -0.03 -10.00 -18.08
C ARG A 50 1.33 -10.34 -18.69
N LYS A 51 1.71 -9.73 -19.81
CA LYS A 51 3.00 -9.96 -20.49
C LYS A 51 4.15 -9.08 -19.98
N ALA A 52 3.90 -8.22 -18.99
CA ALA A 52 4.94 -7.36 -18.41
C ALA A 52 6.01 -8.17 -17.68
N LYS A 53 7.29 -7.80 -17.87
CA LYS A 53 8.44 -8.55 -17.31
C LYS A 53 8.52 -8.51 -15.79
N CYS A 54 7.91 -7.51 -15.16
CA CYS A 54 7.86 -7.37 -13.71
C CYS A 54 6.95 -8.42 -13.02
N LEU A 55 6.11 -9.14 -13.80
CA LEU A 55 5.22 -10.18 -13.28
C LEU A 55 5.91 -11.54 -13.27
N TRP A 56 6.44 -11.93 -12.11
CA TRP A 56 7.03 -13.24 -11.87
C TRP A 56 6.43 -13.88 -10.62
N SER A 57 6.35 -15.22 -10.60
CA SER A 57 5.85 -16.01 -9.46
C SER A 57 4.51 -15.47 -8.93
N TRP A 58 4.43 -15.16 -7.64
CA TRP A 58 3.23 -14.65 -6.98
C TRP A 58 2.76 -13.28 -7.50
N LYS A 59 3.62 -12.47 -8.14
CA LYS A 59 3.19 -11.19 -8.74
C LYS A 59 2.23 -11.42 -9.91
N THR A 60 2.42 -12.50 -10.67
CA THR A 60 1.49 -12.94 -11.71
C THR A 60 0.14 -13.34 -11.10
N SER A 61 0.16 -14.10 -10.00
CA SER A 61 -1.08 -14.47 -9.29
C SER A 61 -1.81 -13.27 -8.69
N ALA A 62 -1.07 -12.27 -8.17
CA ALA A 62 -1.63 -11.02 -7.70
C ALA A 62 -2.32 -10.26 -8.85
N PHE A 63 -1.65 -10.17 -10.00
CA PHE A 63 -2.22 -9.56 -11.20
C PHE A 63 -3.51 -10.25 -11.64
N ASP A 64 -3.48 -11.58 -11.81
CA ASP A 64 -4.64 -12.36 -12.23
C ASP A 64 -5.82 -12.20 -11.24
N PHE A 65 -5.54 -12.21 -9.93
CA PHE A 65 -6.55 -11.96 -8.89
C PHE A 65 -7.16 -10.56 -8.98
N VAL A 66 -6.33 -9.52 -9.13
CA VAL A 66 -6.80 -8.12 -9.19
C VAL A 66 -7.62 -7.87 -10.46
N GLN A 67 -7.28 -8.51 -11.58
CA GLN A 67 -8.08 -8.45 -12.80
C GLN A 67 -9.47 -9.09 -12.61
N ALA A 68 -9.55 -10.21 -11.90
CA ALA A 68 -10.81 -10.92 -11.66
C ALA A 68 -11.67 -10.31 -10.54
N HIS A 69 -11.04 -9.77 -9.49
CA HIS A 69 -11.71 -9.45 -8.23
C HIS A 69 -11.46 -8.01 -7.72
N GLY A 70 -10.64 -7.20 -8.40
CA GLY A 70 -10.22 -5.88 -7.94
C GLY A 70 -11.38 -4.94 -7.61
N ARG A 71 -12.45 -4.94 -8.42
CA ARG A 71 -13.67 -4.17 -8.14
C ARG A 71 -14.38 -4.64 -6.87
N ARG A 72 -14.63 -5.96 -6.74
CA ARG A 72 -15.27 -6.54 -5.55
C ARG A 72 -14.47 -6.21 -4.29
N LEU A 73 -13.14 -6.34 -4.37
CA LEU A 73 -12.25 -6.05 -3.25
C LEU A 73 -12.28 -4.55 -2.89
N HIS A 74 -12.19 -3.66 -3.89
CA HIS A 74 -12.34 -2.22 -3.69
C HIS A 74 -13.64 -1.87 -2.96
N ASP A 75 -14.77 -2.36 -3.47
CA ASP A 75 -16.08 -2.05 -2.91
C ASP A 75 -16.25 -2.63 -1.50
N ALA A 76 -15.60 -3.75 -1.19
CA ALA A 76 -15.56 -4.31 0.16
C ALA A 76 -14.73 -3.43 1.11
N VAL A 77 -13.50 -3.07 0.73
CA VAL A 77 -12.60 -2.25 1.57
C VAL A 77 -13.20 -0.88 1.84
N MET A 78 -13.87 -0.26 0.86
CA MET A 78 -14.55 1.03 1.04
C MET A 78 -15.71 1.01 2.04
N ARG A 79 -16.24 -0.16 2.37
CA ARG A 79 -17.34 -0.35 3.35
C ARG A 79 -16.84 -0.79 4.73
N ILE A 80 -15.54 -1.04 4.88
CA ILE A 80 -14.96 -1.55 6.13
C ILE A 80 -14.29 -0.39 6.87
N ASP A 81 -14.84 -0.03 8.03
CA ASP A 81 -14.25 1.00 8.89
C ASP A 81 -13.15 0.42 9.81
N CYS A 82 -13.22 -0.87 10.15
CA CYS A 82 -12.25 -1.55 11.02
C CYS A 82 -10.91 -1.80 10.27
N PRO A 83 -9.77 -1.21 10.71
CA PRO A 83 -8.49 -1.37 10.03
C PRO A 83 -8.03 -2.82 9.90
N GLU A 84 -8.26 -3.65 10.91
CA GLU A 84 -7.93 -5.08 10.91
C GLU A 84 -8.71 -5.84 9.85
N MET A 85 -10.00 -5.55 9.70
CA MET A 85 -10.84 -6.15 8.66
C MET A 85 -10.41 -5.70 7.27
N ALA A 86 -10.14 -4.41 7.09
CA ALA A 86 -9.67 -3.86 5.81
C ALA A 86 -8.33 -4.49 5.42
N LEU A 87 -7.41 -4.64 6.38
CA LEU A 87 -6.10 -5.23 6.15
C LEU A 87 -6.19 -6.71 5.78
N ARG A 88 -7.07 -7.47 6.44
CA ARG A 88 -7.35 -8.86 6.08
C ARG A 88 -7.91 -9.00 4.68
N ALA A 89 -8.83 -8.13 4.28
CA ALA A 89 -9.39 -8.13 2.93
C ALA A 89 -8.30 -7.91 1.87
N ILE A 90 -7.38 -6.96 2.07
CA ILE A 90 -6.25 -6.76 1.14
C ILE A 90 -5.31 -7.98 1.13
N CYS A 91 -5.12 -8.66 2.26
CA CYS A 91 -4.27 -9.85 2.35
C CYS A 91 -4.82 -11.07 1.58
N GLU A 92 -6.08 -11.04 1.11
CA GLU A 92 -6.61 -12.03 0.16
C GLU A 92 -5.83 -12.05 -1.16
N VAL A 93 -5.24 -10.91 -1.55
CA VAL A 93 -4.44 -10.83 -2.78
C VAL A 93 -3.22 -11.76 -2.65
N PRO A 94 -3.01 -12.68 -3.62
CA PRO A 94 -1.87 -13.59 -3.59
C PRO A 94 -0.53 -12.86 -3.43
N GLY A 95 0.32 -13.35 -2.53
CA GLY A 95 1.64 -12.77 -2.26
C GLY A 95 1.66 -11.45 -1.45
N LEU A 96 0.54 -10.76 -1.26
CA LEU A 96 0.48 -9.58 -0.39
C LEU A 96 0.29 -10.00 1.08
N GLY A 97 1.35 -9.91 1.88
CA GLY A 97 1.27 -10.08 3.33
C GLY A 97 0.83 -8.80 4.05
N ILE A 98 0.80 -8.86 5.38
CA ILE A 98 0.36 -7.76 6.27
C ILE A 98 1.03 -6.43 5.92
N VAL A 99 2.36 -6.42 5.81
CA VAL A 99 3.13 -5.19 5.53
C VAL A 99 2.70 -4.51 4.22
N LYS A 100 2.59 -5.28 3.12
CA LYS A 100 2.19 -4.72 1.83
C LYS A 100 0.70 -4.44 1.74
N GLY A 101 -0.14 -5.18 2.48
CA GLY A 101 -1.54 -4.82 2.64
C GLY A 101 -1.71 -3.48 3.37
N ALA A 102 -0.93 -3.26 4.43
CA ALA A 102 -0.92 -2.01 5.17
C ALA A 102 -0.43 -0.85 4.30
N PHE A 103 0.55 -1.09 3.42
CA PHE A 103 0.99 -0.09 2.45
C PHE A 103 -0.12 0.33 1.47
N VAL A 104 -0.95 -0.61 1.01
CA VAL A 104 -2.13 -0.27 0.18
C VAL A 104 -3.09 0.60 0.98
N LEU A 105 -3.41 0.23 2.22
CA LEU A 105 -4.31 1.02 3.07
C LEU A 105 -3.73 2.40 3.41
N GLN A 106 -2.42 2.50 3.63
CA GLN A 106 -1.70 3.76 3.81
C GLN A 106 -1.87 4.68 2.60
N MET A 107 -1.69 4.16 1.38
CA MET A 107 -1.93 4.92 0.14
C MET A 107 -3.41 5.29 -0.04
N MET A 108 -4.34 4.51 0.53
CA MET A 108 -5.77 4.83 0.62
C MET A 108 -6.11 5.87 1.70
N GLY A 109 -5.11 6.35 2.45
CA GLY A 109 -5.25 7.36 3.49
C GLY A 109 -5.61 6.81 4.87
N HIS A 110 -5.65 5.49 5.08
CA HIS A 110 -5.79 4.95 6.43
C HIS A 110 -4.55 5.31 7.26
N ASP A 111 -4.77 5.60 8.55
CA ASP A 111 -3.68 5.88 9.48
C ASP A 111 -3.01 4.60 9.98
N LEU A 112 -2.54 3.80 9.02
CA LEU A 112 -1.81 2.57 9.22
C LEU A 112 -0.47 2.71 8.50
N ALA A 113 0.64 2.39 9.16
CA ALA A 113 1.96 2.50 8.56
C ALA A 113 2.43 1.21 7.89
N CYS A 114 3.27 1.34 6.86
CA CYS A 114 4.04 0.24 6.28
C CYS A 114 5.38 0.04 7.03
N LEU A 115 5.51 -1.06 7.77
CA LEU A 115 6.78 -1.52 8.35
C LEU A 115 7.55 -2.33 7.30
N ASP A 116 8.04 -1.65 6.28
CA ASP A 116 8.94 -2.25 5.31
C ASP A 116 10.30 -2.62 5.95
N THR A 117 11.23 -3.15 5.17
CA THR A 117 12.54 -3.57 5.71
C THR A 117 13.33 -2.42 6.33
N ARG A 118 13.24 -1.20 5.78
CA ARG A 118 13.97 -0.06 6.35
C ARG A 118 13.33 0.42 7.66
N ASN A 119 12.01 0.48 7.70
CA ASN A 119 11.27 0.89 8.89
C ASN A 119 11.37 -0.13 10.02
N ILE A 120 11.33 -1.44 9.70
CA ILE A 120 11.49 -2.49 10.72
C ILE A 120 12.92 -2.52 11.27
N GLU A 121 13.92 -2.28 10.43
CA GLU A 121 15.33 -2.14 10.84
C GLU A 121 15.56 -0.88 11.70
N ARG A 122 14.99 0.26 11.29
CA ARG A 122 15.07 1.54 12.04
C ARG A 122 14.54 1.40 13.46
N ASP A 123 13.46 0.63 13.62
CA ASP A 123 12.85 0.38 14.92
C ASP A 123 13.57 -0.73 15.73
N GLY A 124 14.57 -1.41 15.17
CA GLY A 124 15.22 -2.55 15.82
C GLY A 124 14.31 -3.76 16.03
N ARG A 125 13.26 -3.91 15.20
CA ARG A 125 12.28 -5.00 15.29
C ARG A 125 12.73 -6.21 14.49
N ASP A 126 12.26 -7.40 14.88
CA ASP A 126 12.47 -8.63 14.09
C ASP A 126 11.86 -8.46 12.67
N PRO A 127 12.66 -8.59 11.58
CA PRO A 127 12.17 -8.52 10.20
C PRO A 127 11.08 -9.53 9.87
N LEU A 128 10.94 -10.60 10.66
CA LEU A 128 9.94 -11.66 10.48
C LEU A 128 8.73 -11.52 11.41
N ALA A 129 8.68 -10.51 12.28
CA ALA A 129 7.59 -10.31 13.25
C ALA A 129 6.20 -10.34 12.60
N TYR A 130 6.11 -9.85 11.36
CA TYR A 130 4.87 -9.74 10.60
C TYR A 130 4.84 -10.56 9.32
N ALA A 131 5.81 -11.47 9.16
CA ALA A 131 5.82 -12.39 8.04
C ALA A 131 4.58 -13.31 8.09
N THR A 132 3.90 -13.39 6.96
CA THR A 132 2.77 -14.32 6.75
C THR A 132 3.20 -15.36 5.72
N ARG A 133 3.76 -16.47 6.20
CA ARG A 133 4.03 -17.65 5.39
C ARG A 133 2.84 -18.61 5.55
N GLY A 134 2.27 -19.10 4.45
CA GLY A 134 1.18 -20.07 4.48
C GLY A 134 -0.22 -19.45 4.60
N ILE A 135 -1.09 -20.12 5.35
CA ILE A 135 -2.53 -19.84 5.45
C ILE A 135 -2.77 -18.48 6.12
N LYS A 136 -3.49 -17.59 5.42
CA LYS A 136 -3.86 -16.25 5.90
C LYS A 136 -5.28 -16.20 6.45
N THR A 137 -5.63 -17.15 7.31
CA THR A 137 -6.95 -17.26 7.93
C THR A 137 -6.81 -17.76 9.37
N GLY A 138 -7.89 -17.66 10.14
CA GLY A 138 -7.97 -18.16 11.50
C GLY A 138 -7.32 -17.26 12.56
N LYS A 139 -7.49 -17.66 13.83
CA LYS A 139 -7.18 -16.84 15.01
C LYS A 139 -5.73 -16.35 15.07
N ALA A 140 -4.76 -17.17 14.66
CA ALA A 140 -3.35 -16.80 14.70
C ALA A 140 -3.01 -15.67 13.70
N PHE A 141 -3.62 -15.71 12.51
CA PHE A 141 -3.46 -14.63 11.54
C PHE A 141 -4.16 -13.36 12.00
N GLU A 142 -5.38 -13.48 12.55
CA GLU A 142 -6.15 -12.36 13.10
C GLU A 142 -5.40 -11.66 14.26
N ALA A 143 -4.84 -12.42 15.20
CA ALA A 143 -4.04 -11.86 16.28
C ALA A 143 -2.78 -11.13 15.77
N LYS A 144 -2.14 -11.66 14.72
CA LYS A 144 -0.97 -11.01 14.09
C LYS A 144 -1.36 -9.71 13.38
N VAL A 145 -2.52 -9.67 12.72
CA VAL A 145 -3.08 -8.45 12.12
C VAL A 145 -3.40 -7.42 13.20
N ALA A 146 -4.10 -7.81 14.26
CA ALA A 146 -4.45 -6.90 15.35
C ALA A 146 -3.20 -6.29 16.00
N ARG A 147 -2.17 -7.11 16.26
CA ARG A 147 -0.88 -6.61 16.76
C ARG A 147 -0.22 -5.62 15.78
N TYR A 148 -0.21 -5.94 14.48
CA TYR A 148 0.34 -5.02 13.49
C TYR A 148 -0.37 -3.67 13.49
N VAL A 149 -1.71 -3.69 13.54
CA VAL A 149 -2.51 -2.47 13.61
C VAL A 149 -2.17 -1.68 14.87
N ALA A 150 -2.16 -2.30 16.04
CA ALA A 150 -1.79 -1.65 17.30
C ALA A 150 -0.40 -0.98 17.25
N ASP A 151 0.58 -1.64 16.61
CA ASP A 151 1.95 -1.13 16.54
C ASP A 151 2.15 0.04 15.56
N THR A 152 1.24 0.20 14.59
CA THR A 152 1.45 1.09 13.43
C THR A 152 0.37 2.15 13.26
N PHE A 153 -0.75 2.02 13.97
CA PHE A 153 -1.82 3.01 13.95
C PHE A 153 -1.33 4.35 14.53
N GLY A 154 -1.74 5.48 13.94
CA GLY A 154 -1.27 6.80 14.39
C GLY A 154 0.08 7.24 13.84
N ARG A 155 0.76 6.39 13.06
CA ARG A 155 2.18 6.58 12.66
C ARG A 155 2.38 6.64 11.15
N SER A 156 1.30 6.69 10.38
CA SER A 156 1.37 6.61 8.92
C SER A 156 2.24 7.71 8.30
N GLN A 157 2.07 8.95 8.75
CA GLN A 157 2.87 10.08 8.28
C GLN A 157 4.36 9.93 8.59
N GLN A 158 4.70 9.61 9.86
CA GLN A 158 6.07 9.46 10.31
C GLN A 158 6.81 8.44 9.44
N TYR A 159 6.30 7.21 9.37
CA TYR A 159 6.98 6.13 8.64
C TYR A 159 7.06 6.36 7.14
N TRP A 160 6.11 7.09 6.55
CA TRP A 160 6.18 7.45 5.14
C TRP A 160 7.29 8.47 4.88
N ASP A 161 7.32 9.54 5.68
CA ASP A 161 8.28 10.63 5.50
C ASP A 161 9.71 10.15 5.79
N ASP A 162 9.91 9.38 6.86
CA ASP A 162 11.18 8.78 7.23
C ASP A 162 11.68 7.80 6.16
N TRP A 163 10.80 6.95 5.63
CA TRP A 163 11.17 6.02 4.56
C TRP A 163 11.62 6.75 3.29
N CYS A 164 10.89 7.82 2.90
CA CYS A 164 11.25 8.61 1.73
C CYS A 164 12.61 9.28 1.92
N ALA A 165 12.94 9.72 3.14
CA ALA A 165 14.24 10.30 3.46
C ALA A 165 15.39 9.30 3.31
N ASP A 166 15.26 8.08 3.81
CA ASP A 166 16.31 7.06 3.69
C ASP A 166 16.54 6.63 2.24
N VAL A 167 15.45 6.45 1.49
CA VAL A 167 15.51 6.04 0.08
C VAL A 167 16.11 7.16 -0.77
N ALA A 168 15.83 8.42 -0.44
CA ALA A 168 16.40 9.59 -1.09
C ALA A 168 17.94 9.60 -0.98
N VAL A 169 18.50 9.28 0.19
CA VAL A 169 19.95 9.14 0.37
C VAL A 169 20.52 8.06 -0.56
N THR A 170 19.87 6.90 -0.63
CA THR A 170 20.31 5.77 -1.46
C THR A 170 20.38 6.14 -2.95
N TYR A 171 19.42 6.91 -3.45
CA TYR A 171 19.30 7.23 -4.88
C TYR A 171 19.73 8.65 -5.26
N LYS A 172 20.32 9.41 -4.32
CA LYS A 172 20.73 10.82 -4.52
C LYS A 172 19.59 11.69 -5.07
N LYS A 173 18.42 11.55 -4.47
CA LYS A 173 17.21 12.34 -4.76
C LYS A 173 16.78 13.13 -3.54
N THR A 174 15.85 14.05 -3.71
CA THR A 174 15.14 14.62 -2.57
C THR A 174 14.09 13.63 -2.05
N PRO A 175 13.76 13.67 -0.75
CA PRO A 175 12.67 12.87 -0.20
C PRO A 175 11.36 13.14 -0.94
N PHE A 176 11.10 14.40 -1.34
CA PHE A 176 9.89 14.79 -2.06
C PHE A 176 9.78 14.10 -3.43
N GLU A 177 10.87 14.03 -4.20
CA GLU A 177 10.90 13.27 -5.47
C GLU A 177 10.61 11.78 -5.26
N ILE A 178 11.21 11.16 -4.23
CA ILE A 178 10.93 9.76 -3.88
C ILE A 178 9.46 9.57 -3.54
N SER A 179 8.89 10.48 -2.75
CA SER A 179 7.48 10.41 -2.41
C SER A 179 6.59 10.57 -3.66
N ALA A 180 6.93 11.48 -4.57
CA ALA A 180 6.15 11.73 -5.80
C ALA A 180 6.11 10.52 -6.74
N MET A 181 7.13 9.64 -6.72
CA MET A 181 7.14 8.41 -7.52
C MET A 181 5.99 7.44 -7.18
N HIS A 182 5.40 7.54 -5.99
CA HIS A 182 4.21 6.77 -5.63
C HIS A 182 2.99 7.15 -6.47
N LEU A 183 2.97 8.35 -7.05
CA LEU A 183 1.88 8.82 -7.92
C LEU A 183 1.94 8.24 -9.34
N CYS A 184 2.95 7.44 -9.69
CA CYS A 184 3.19 6.99 -11.07
C CYS A 184 2.02 6.24 -11.73
N PHE A 185 1.10 5.68 -10.95
CA PHE A 185 -0.10 5.00 -11.46
C PHE A 185 -1.39 5.84 -11.35
N VAL A 186 -1.30 7.06 -10.81
CA VAL A 186 -2.42 8.00 -10.74
C VAL A 186 -2.46 8.80 -12.05
N PRO A 187 -3.61 8.92 -12.74
CA PRO A 187 -3.72 9.76 -13.93
C PRO A 187 -3.25 11.20 -13.67
N VAL A 188 -2.44 11.77 -14.57
CA VAL A 188 -1.83 13.11 -14.42
C VAL A 188 -2.85 14.20 -14.07
N LYS A 189 -4.06 14.13 -14.66
CA LYS A 189 -5.15 15.07 -14.38
C LYS A 189 -5.60 15.07 -12.91
N LEU A 190 -5.44 13.95 -12.21
CA LEU A 190 -5.78 13.80 -10.79
C LEU A 190 -4.58 14.12 -9.88
N GLN A 191 -3.35 14.09 -10.39
CA GLN A 191 -2.16 14.45 -9.62
C GLN A 191 -2.09 15.95 -9.27
N ARG A 192 -2.81 16.80 -10.03
CA ARG A 192 -2.87 18.26 -9.84
C ARG A 192 -4.11 18.73 -9.09
N LEU A 193 -5.01 17.81 -8.70
CA LEU A 193 -6.17 18.18 -7.89
C LEU A 193 -5.67 18.40 -6.46
N ALA A 194 -5.95 19.58 -5.92
CA ALA A 194 -5.74 19.88 -4.51
C ALA A 194 -6.41 18.79 -3.65
N PRO A 195 -5.89 18.49 -2.44
CA PRO A 195 -6.45 17.46 -1.59
C PRO A 195 -7.92 17.78 -1.30
N VAL A 196 -8.84 17.06 -1.95
CA VAL A 196 -10.21 17.01 -1.49
C VAL A 196 -10.14 16.15 -0.24
N ALA A 197 -10.22 16.79 0.92
CA ALA A 197 -10.38 16.08 2.17
C ALA A 197 -11.64 15.21 2.04
N VAL A 198 -11.45 13.91 1.80
CA VAL A 198 -12.50 12.92 2.01
C VAL A 198 -12.36 12.55 3.48
N PRO A 199 -13.15 13.13 4.40
CA PRO A 199 -13.05 12.80 5.80
C PRO A 199 -13.22 11.28 5.94
N LEU A 200 -12.23 10.64 6.54
CA LEU A 200 -12.45 9.35 7.18
C LEU A 200 -13.52 9.61 8.25
N LYS A 201 -14.63 8.89 8.20
CA LYS A 201 -15.60 8.93 9.30
C LYS A 201 -14.93 8.30 10.52
N THR A 202 -14.24 9.10 11.31
CA THR A 202 -13.77 8.70 12.63
C THR A 202 -14.98 8.74 13.55
N ASN A 203 -15.76 7.65 13.57
CA ASN A 203 -16.63 7.39 14.70
C ASN A 203 -15.72 7.04 15.87
N VAL A 204 -15.33 8.07 16.61
CA VAL A 204 -14.77 7.92 17.95
C VAL A 204 -15.83 7.19 18.76
N ILE A 205 -15.59 5.93 19.09
CA ILE A 205 -16.37 5.23 20.11
C ILE A 205 -15.88 5.81 21.44
N PRO A 206 -16.72 6.52 22.21
CA PRO A 206 -16.35 6.91 23.56
C PRO A 206 -16.29 5.65 24.42
N PHE A 207 -15.16 5.48 25.12
CA PHE A 207 -15.05 4.57 26.27
C PHE A 207 -15.87 5.12 27.44
#